data_AF-G3UJ71-F1
#
_entry.id   AF-G3UJ71-F1
#
_cell.length_a   1.000
_cell.length_b   1.000
_cell.length_c   1.000
_cell.angle_alpha   90.00
_cell.angle_beta   90.00
_cell.angle_gamma   90.00
#
_symmetry.space_group_name_H-M   'P 1'
#
loop_
_entity.id
_entity.type
_entity.pdbx_description
1 polymer ?
#
loop_
_entity_poly.entity_id
_entity_poly.type
_entity_poly.pdbx_seq_one_letter_code
_entity_poly.pdbx_strand_id
1 'polypeptide(L)'
;MSGAVDVLQMEEEDVLKFLAAGTHLGGTNLDFQMEQYIYKRKSDGIYMVNLKRIWEKLLLGAQAIAATQNLADVGVIFSRNTGQRAVLKFAATTGTTPIAGHFTPGTFINQSQAAFCVTDPRAEHQPLTEPSYVNLPAI
;
A
#
# COMPACT_ATOMS: atom_id res chain seq x y z
N MET A 1 9.55 8.25 -10.83
CA MET A 1 10.95 7.89 -10.49
C MET A 1 11.02 6.40 -10.21
N SER A 2 10.70 5.55 -11.20
CA SER A 2 11.45 4.30 -11.33
C SER A 2 12.85 4.76 -11.74
N GLY A 3 13.85 4.61 -10.87
CA GLY A 3 15.24 4.82 -11.30
C GLY A 3 15.41 4.06 -12.62
N ALA A 4 15.95 4.69 -13.66
CA ALA A 4 15.98 4.24 -15.05
C ALA A 4 16.76 2.92 -15.23
N VAL A 5 16.27 1.86 -14.61
CA VAL A 5 16.81 0.52 -14.56
C VAL A 5 15.87 -0.32 -15.39
N ASP A 6 16.33 -0.71 -16.56
CA ASP A 6 15.53 -1.40 -17.56
C ASP A 6 14.95 -2.72 -17.04
N VAL A 7 15.63 -3.35 -16.08
CA VAL A 7 15.22 -4.61 -15.44
C VAL A 7 13.95 -4.46 -14.57
N LEU A 8 13.65 -3.25 -14.07
CA LEU A 8 12.47 -2.99 -13.23
C LEU A 8 11.32 -2.36 -14.00
N GLN A 9 11.40 -2.34 -15.33
CA GLN A 9 10.31 -1.86 -16.16
C GLN A 9 9.11 -2.80 -16.08
N MET A 10 7.95 -2.25 -16.41
CA MET A 10 6.70 -2.98 -16.35
C MET A 10 6.58 -3.89 -17.58
N GLU A 11 6.52 -5.18 -17.35
CA GLU A 11 6.37 -6.19 -18.40
C GLU A 11 4.92 -6.31 -18.89
N GLU A 12 4.73 -6.78 -20.13
CA GLU A 12 3.40 -6.93 -20.73
C GLU A 12 2.49 -7.86 -19.91
N GLU A 13 3.06 -8.94 -19.36
CA GLU A 13 2.32 -9.89 -18.52
C GLU A 13 1.75 -9.25 -17.26
N ASP A 14 2.46 -8.30 -16.67
CA ASP A 14 2.01 -7.62 -15.46
C ASP A 14 0.91 -6.61 -15.77
N VAL A 15 1.02 -5.90 -16.91
CA VAL A 15 -0.06 -5.04 -17.41
C VAL A 15 -1.35 -5.83 -17.59
N LEU A 16 -1.28 -7.03 -18.18
CA LEU A 16 -2.45 -7.89 -18.37
C LEU A 16 -3.08 -8.29 -17.03
N LYS A 17 -2.28 -8.63 -16.02
CA LYS A 17 -2.78 -8.96 -14.67
C LYS A 17 -3.48 -7.75 -14.03
N PHE A 18 -2.93 -6.54 -14.17
CA PHE A 18 -3.56 -5.32 -13.65
C PHE A 18 -4.89 -5.01 -14.34
N LEU A 19 -4.96 -5.18 -15.66
CA LEU A 19 -6.19 -4.99 -16.42
C LEU A 19 -7.26 -6.02 -16.03
N ALA A 20 -6.87 -7.29 -15.90
CA ALA A 20 -7.77 -8.37 -15.49
C ALA A 20 -8.29 -8.20 -14.05
N ALA A 21 -7.44 -7.71 -13.13
CA ALA A 21 -7.82 -7.42 -11.75
C ALA A 21 -8.61 -6.10 -11.59
N GLY A 22 -8.74 -5.30 -12.66
CA GLY A 22 -9.49 -4.04 -12.64
C GLY A 22 -8.84 -2.91 -11.84
N THR A 23 -7.53 -2.97 -11.56
CA THR A 23 -6.84 -1.97 -10.71
C THR A 23 -6.78 -0.56 -11.30
N HIS A 24 -6.95 -0.44 -12.61
CA HIS A 24 -7.02 0.84 -13.32
C HIS A 24 -8.34 1.60 -13.07
N LEU A 25 -9.36 0.93 -12.52
CA LEU A 25 -10.65 1.52 -12.20
C LEU A 25 -10.61 2.11 -10.79
N GLY A 26 -10.68 3.43 -10.70
CA GLY A 26 -10.76 4.17 -9.43
C GLY A 26 -12.19 4.39 -8.95
N GLY A 27 -12.36 5.33 -8.02
CA GLY A 27 -13.67 5.76 -7.54
C GLY A 27 -14.36 6.79 -8.45
N THR A 28 -15.56 7.21 -8.03
CA THR A 28 -16.32 8.32 -8.63
C THR A 28 -15.90 9.69 -8.09
N ASN A 29 -15.29 9.72 -6.91
CA ASN A 29 -14.79 10.91 -6.24
C ASN A 29 -13.27 10.96 -6.35
N LEU A 30 -12.73 12.17 -6.46
CA LEU A 30 -11.30 12.44 -6.52
C LEU A 30 -10.90 13.39 -5.40
N ASP A 31 -9.87 13.03 -4.66
CA ASP A 31 -9.15 13.94 -3.77
C ASP A 31 -8.09 14.74 -4.55
N PHE A 32 -7.88 16.01 -4.20
CA PHE A 32 -7.02 16.92 -4.95
C PHE A 32 -5.56 16.43 -5.00
N GLN A 33 -5.07 15.78 -3.94
CA GLN A 33 -3.71 15.23 -3.88
C GLN A 33 -3.51 14.01 -4.80
N MET A 34 -4.61 13.33 -5.15
CA MET A 34 -4.61 12.13 -5.99
C MET A 34 -4.73 12.43 -7.48
N GLU A 35 -4.96 13.69 -7.86
CA GLU A 35 -5.12 14.12 -9.26
C GLU A 35 -3.92 13.75 -10.14
N GLN A 36 -2.71 13.84 -9.60
CA GLN A 36 -1.46 13.48 -10.28
C GLN A 36 -1.36 12.00 -10.71
N TYR A 37 -2.17 11.11 -10.11
CA TYR A 37 -2.19 9.68 -10.42
C TYR A 37 -3.26 9.30 -11.46
N ILE A 38 -4.16 10.23 -11.79
CA ILE A 38 -5.25 9.99 -12.72
C ILE A 38 -4.78 10.20 -14.15
N TYR A 39 -5.26 9.32 -15.03
CA TYR A 39 -5.11 9.46 -16.45
C TYR A 39 -6.27 10.24 -17.08
N LYS A 40 -7.51 9.77 -16.88
CA LYS A 40 -8.72 10.38 -17.46
C LYS A 40 -9.97 9.96 -16.69
N ARG A 41 -11.05 10.74 -16.80
CA ARG A 41 -12.40 10.37 -16.34
C ARG A 41 -13.23 9.76 -17.48
N LYS A 42 -13.90 8.63 -17.24
CA LYS A 42 -14.87 8.04 -18.17
C LYS A 42 -16.19 8.82 -18.18
N SER A 43 -17.01 8.61 -19.22
CA SER A 43 -18.39 9.13 -19.30
C SER A 43 -19.22 8.77 -18.08
N ASP A 44 -18.99 7.57 -17.53
CA ASP A 44 -19.73 7.00 -16.40
C ASP A 44 -19.32 7.61 -15.05
N GLY A 45 -18.42 8.59 -15.08
CA GLY A 45 -17.96 9.32 -13.89
C GLY A 45 -16.81 8.67 -13.14
N ILE A 46 -16.42 7.44 -13.49
CA ILE A 46 -15.28 6.70 -12.90
C ILE A 46 -13.94 7.29 -13.35
N TYR A 47 -13.04 7.53 -12.41
CA TYR A 47 -11.67 7.94 -12.68
C TYR A 47 -10.78 6.75 -13.04
N MET A 48 -10.02 6.87 -14.12
CA MET A 48 -9.05 5.86 -14.57
C MET A 48 -7.65 6.23 -14.06
N VAL A 49 -7.03 5.33 -13.31
CA VAL A 49 -5.70 5.53 -12.72
C VAL A 49 -4.62 5.12 -13.72
N ASN A 50 -3.52 5.89 -13.76
CA ASN A 50 -2.39 5.58 -14.63
C ASN A 50 -1.59 4.38 -14.09
N LEU A 51 -1.60 3.27 -14.82
CA LEU A 51 -0.89 2.04 -14.45
C LEU A 51 0.62 2.24 -14.28
N LYS A 52 1.24 3.07 -15.12
CA LYS A 52 2.67 3.39 -14.99
C LYS A 52 2.98 4.06 -13.66
N ARG A 53 2.10 4.96 -13.20
CA ARG A 53 2.25 5.62 -11.91
C ARG A 53 2.06 4.66 -10.74
N ILE A 54 1.11 3.72 -10.85
CA ILE A 54 0.93 2.65 -9.87
C ILE A 54 2.21 1.83 -9.74
N TRP A 55 2.77 1.38 -10.87
CA TRP A 55 4.00 0.60 -10.89
C TRP A 55 5.18 1.32 -10.23
N GLU A 56 5.39 2.59 -10.59
CA GLU A 56 6.46 3.41 -9.99
C GLU A 56 6.31 3.56 -8.47
N LYS A 57 5.08 3.71 -7.96
CA LYS A 57 4.82 3.82 -6.52
C LYS A 57 4.92 2.49 -5.79
N LEU A 58 4.51 1.40 -6.43
CA LEU A 58 4.67 0.05 -5.91
C LEU A 58 6.15 -0.28 -5.73
N LEU A 59 6.99 0.02 -6.73
CA LEU A 59 8.43 -0.15 -6.64
C LEU A 59 9.05 0.71 -5.52
N LEU A 60 8.61 1.95 -5.36
CA LEU A 60 9.10 2.82 -4.28
C LEU A 60 8.79 2.25 -2.89
N GLY A 61 7.57 1.73 -2.69
CA GLY A 61 7.20 1.06 -1.44
C GLY A 61 8.00 -0.23 -1.20
N ALA A 62 8.20 -1.03 -2.25
CA ALA A 62 9.03 -2.24 -2.16
C ALA A 62 10.49 -1.93 -1.80
N GLN A 63 11.06 -0.86 -2.37
CA GLN A 63 12.40 -0.39 -2.02
C GLN A 63 12.50 0.08 -0.58
N ALA A 64 11.47 0.77 -0.06
CA ALA A 64 11.43 1.20 1.34
C ALA A 64 11.40 -0.01 2.30
N ILE A 65 10.62 -1.05 1.98
CA ILE A 65 10.57 -2.28 2.77
C ILE A 65 11.91 -3.03 2.70
N ALA A 66 12.50 -3.15 1.51
CA ALA A 66 13.77 -3.84 1.30
C ALA A 66 14.97 -3.13 1.95
N ALA A 67 14.87 -1.82 2.19
CA ALA A 67 15.90 -1.06 2.90
C ALA A 67 15.89 -1.29 4.42
N THR A 68 14.80 -1.87 4.97
CA THR A 68 14.71 -2.19 6.39
C THR A 68 15.56 -3.42 6.71
N GLN A 69 16.41 -3.32 7.73
CA GLN A 69 17.33 -4.40 8.12
C GLN A 69 16.61 -5.62 8.69
N ASN A 70 15.57 -5.39 9.49
CA ASN A 70 14.77 -6.45 10.12
C ASN A 70 13.33 -6.37 9.62
N LEU A 71 12.93 -7.36 8.82
CA LEU A 71 11.59 -7.39 8.23
C LEU A 71 10.49 -7.64 9.27
N ALA A 72 10.82 -8.23 10.44
CA ALA A 72 9.85 -8.40 11.52
C ALA A 72 9.36 -7.06 12.11
N ASP A 73 10.17 -6.00 11.98
CA ASP A 73 9.83 -4.64 12.40
C ASP A 73 8.98 -3.91 11.34
N VAL A 74 8.48 -4.62 10.33
CA VAL A 74 7.51 -4.08 9.36
C VAL A 74 6.15 -4.69 9.67
N GLY A 75 5.22 -3.84 10.08
CA GLY A 75 3.82 -4.16 10.32
C GLY A 75 2.97 -3.98 9.07
N VAL A 76 2.26 -5.03 8.66
CA VAL A 76 1.32 -4.96 7.54
C VAL A 76 -0.08 -5.07 8.12
N ILE A 77 -0.88 -4.02 7.95
CA ILE A 77 -2.18 -3.91 8.61
C ILE A 77 -3.28 -3.90 7.56
N PHE A 78 -4.31 -4.72 7.79
CA PHE A 78 -5.54 -4.62 7.02
C PHE A 78 -6.73 -5.16 7.81
N SER A 79 -7.71 -4.30 8.02
CA SER A 79 -8.87 -4.50 8.87
C SER A 79 -10.04 -5.11 8.13
N ARG A 80 -10.25 -4.70 6.87
CA ARG A 80 -11.36 -5.20 6.05
C ARG A 80 -11.18 -6.67 5.70
N ASN A 81 -12.26 -7.41 5.74
CA ASN A 81 -12.31 -8.84 5.41
C ASN A 81 -11.70 -9.19 4.03
N THR A 82 -11.79 -8.28 3.05
CA THR A 82 -11.31 -8.48 1.68
C THR A 82 -9.80 -8.70 1.57
N GLY A 83 -9.00 -8.13 2.49
CA GLY A 83 -7.54 -8.13 2.41
C GLY A 83 -6.82 -8.83 3.56
N GLN A 84 -7.53 -9.28 4.60
CA GLN A 84 -6.94 -10.01 5.74
C GLN A 84 -6.10 -11.22 5.27
N ARG A 85 -6.62 -12.00 4.31
CA ARG A 85 -5.87 -13.14 3.75
C ARG A 85 -4.64 -12.71 2.96
N ALA A 86 -4.70 -11.58 2.27
CA ALA A 86 -3.57 -11.06 1.50
C ALA A 86 -2.43 -10.65 2.44
N VAL A 87 -2.75 -9.97 3.55
CA VAL A 87 -1.78 -9.59 4.59
C VAL A 87 -1.09 -10.79 5.22
N LEU A 88 -1.86 -11.81 5.61
CA LEU A 88 -1.30 -13.03 6.20
C LEU A 88 -0.35 -13.75 5.23
N LYS A 89 -0.72 -13.84 3.95
CA LYS A 89 0.13 -14.44 2.92
C LYS A 89 1.40 -13.61 2.67
N PHE A 90 1.26 -12.30 2.59
CA PHE A 90 2.39 -11.39 2.39
C PHE A 90 3.39 -11.47 3.54
N ALA A 91 2.90 -11.46 4.77
CA ALA A 91 3.74 -11.65 5.96
C ALA A 91 4.45 -13.00 5.98
N ALA A 92 3.75 -14.08 5.60
CA ALA A 92 4.36 -15.40 5.52
C ALA A 92 5.47 -15.50 4.45
N THR A 93 5.36 -14.75 3.34
CA THR A 93 6.37 -14.76 2.27
C THR A 93 7.55 -13.83 2.55
N THR A 94 7.29 -12.67 3.16
CA THR A 94 8.28 -11.60 3.35
C THR A 94 8.93 -11.66 4.73
N GLY A 95 8.30 -12.33 5.71
CA GLY A 95 8.76 -12.35 7.10
C GLY A 95 8.36 -11.11 7.90
N THR A 96 7.37 -10.35 7.44
CA THR A 96 6.84 -9.16 8.12
C THR A 96 5.80 -9.53 9.17
N THR A 97 5.47 -8.63 10.09
CA THR A 97 4.45 -8.87 11.13
C THR A 97 3.05 -8.53 10.61
N PRO A 98 2.12 -9.51 10.49
CA PRO A 98 0.78 -9.23 10.01
C PRO A 98 -0.14 -8.81 11.16
N ILE A 99 -0.94 -7.77 10.93
CA ILE A 99 -2.07 -7.38 11.78
C ILE A 99 -3.33 -7.43 10.92
N ALA A 100 -4.00 -8.58 10.96
CA ALA A 100 -5.22 -8.82 10.20
C ALA A 100 -6.45 -8.61 11.10
N GLY A 101 -7.40 -7.78 10.64
CA GLY A 101 -8.66 -7.54 11.34
C GLY A 101 -8.61 -6.32 12.27
N HIS A 102 -9.22 -6.44 13.44
CA HIS A 102 -9.35 -5.31 14.34
C HIS A 102 -7.98 -4.81 14.80
N PHE A 103 -7.65 -3.55 14.50
CA PHE A 103 -6.47 -2.89 15.01
C PHE A 103 -6.75 -2.39 16.43
N THR A 104 -5.98 -2.87 17.40
CA THR A 104 -6.11 -2.46 18.80
C THR A 104 -5.47 -1.08 18.98
N PRO A 105 -6.20 -0.06 19.49
CA PRO A 105 -5.60 1.22 19.78
C PRO A 105 -4.47 1.10 20.82
N GLY A 106 -3.37 1.83 20.60
CA GLY A 106 -2.17 1.80 21.44
C GLY A 106 -1.15 0.75 21.03
N THR A 107 -1.35 0.05 19.91
CA THR A 107 -0.41 -0.97 19.41
C THR A 107 0.97 -0.37 19.16
N PHE A 108 1.07 0.83 18.57
CA PHE A 108 2.38 1.44 18.28
C PHE A 108 2.93 2.34 19.38
N ILE A 109 2.07 2.80 20.30
CA ILE A 109 2.45 3.77 21.34
C ILE A 109 2.96 3.07 22.61
N ASN A 110 2.54 1.82 22.81
CA ASN A 110 3.04 1.00 23.92
C ASN A 110 4.46 0.51 23.60
N GLN A 111 5.37 0.63 24.58
CA GLN A 111 6.84 0.49 24.46
C GLN A 111 7.37 -0.84 23.88
N SER A 112 6.51 -1.80 23.57
CA SER A 112 6.91 -3.17 23.21
C SER A 112 6.85 -3.48 21.70
N GLN A 113 6.45 -2.54 20.84
CA GLN A 113 6.19 -2.83 19.42
C GLN A 113 6.66 -1.69 18.51
N ALA A 114 7.77 -1.89 17.79
CA ALA A 114 8.24 -1.00 16.73
C ALA A 114 7.79 -1.59 15.38
N ALA A 115 7.00 -0.87 14.59
CA ALA A 115 6.65 -1.35 13.26
C ALA A 115 6.48 -0.23 12.22
N PHE A 116 7.03 -0.42 11.02
CA PHE A 116 6.60 0.30 9.82
C PHE A 116 5.15 -0.07 9.46
N CYS A 117 4.36 0.81 8.83
CA CYS A 117 2.93 0.57 8.65
C CYS A 117 2.50 0.66 7.17
N VAL A 118 1.76 -0.34 6.67
CA VAL A 118 1.07 -0.33 5.36
C VAL A 118 -0.43 -0.50 5.62
N THR A 119 -1.28 0.46 5.23
CA THR A 119 -2.72 0.52 5.62
C THR A 119 -3.65 1.08 4.52
N ASP A 120 -4.96 0.79 4.59
CA ASP A 120 -5.98 1.53 3.81
C ASP A 120 -6.40 2.80 4.59
N PRO A 121 -6.01 4.00 4.16
CA PRO A 121 -6.18 5.24 4.94
C PRO A 121 -7.65 5.58 5.24
N ARG A 122 -8.60 5.09 4.43
CA ARG A 122 -10.02 5.43 4.61
C ARG A 122 -10.71 4.55 5.65
N ALA A 123 -10.33 3.28 5.73
CA ALA A 123 -10.87 2.38 6.75
C ALA A 123 -10.11 2.49 8.07
N GLU A 124 -8.85 2.95 8.02
CA GLU A 124 -7.87 2.72 9.08
C GLU A 124 -7.19 4.02 9.49
N HIS A 125 -7.97 4.93 10.07
CA HIS A 125 -7.41 6.18 10.58
C HIS A 125 -6.50 5.95 11.80
N GLN A 126 -6.82 4.96 12.65
CA GLN A 126 -6.07 4.67 13.87
C GLN A 126 -4.62 4.27 13.61
N PRO A 127 -4.33 3.24 12.78
CA PRO A 127 -2.94 2.86 12.47
C PRO A 127 -2.23 3.84 11.54
N LEU A 128 -2.87 4.94 11.12
CA LEU A 128 -2.22 6.06 10.43
C LEU A 128 -1.90 7.21 11.40
N THR A 129 -2.70 7.35 12.48
CA THR A 129 -2.50 8.36 13.52
C THR A 129 -1.40 7.95 14.49
N GLU A 130 -1.39 6.69 14.94
CA GLU A 130 -0.42 6.22 15.93
C GLU A 130 1.04 6.26 15.47
N PRO A 131 1.39 5.91 14.22
CA PRO A 131 2.76 6.06 13.71
C PRO A 131 3.27 7.51 13.80
N SER A 132 2.38 8.50 13.66
CA SER A 132 2.74 9.91 13.74
C SER A 132 3.24 10.34 15.12
N TYR A 133 2.84 9.62 16.19
CA TYR A 133 3.31 9.87 17.55
C TYR A 133 4.72 9.33 17.82
N VAL A 134 5.17 8.36 17.02
CA VAL A 134 6.42 7.61 17.26
C VAL A 134 7.40 7.73 16.09
N ASN A 135 7.13 8.65 15.16
CA ASN A 135 7.94 8.89 13.95
C ASN A 135 8.10 7.65 13.05
N LEU A 136 7.09 6.78 13.03
CA LEU A 136 7.06 5.62 12.16
C LEU A 136 6.49 6.04 10.78
N PRO A 137 7.19 5.75 9.67
CA PRO A 137 6.67 6.08 8.36
C PRO A 137 5.55 5.11 7.95
N ALA A 138 4.58 5.64 7.22
CA ALA A 138 3.46 4.90 6.66
C ALA A 138 3.49 4.95 5.13
N ILE A 139 3.17 3.82 4.49
CA ILE A 139 3.11 3.64 3.03
C ILE A 139 1.67 3.36 2.61
#